data_AF-A0A8J5M1P1-F1
#
_entry.id   AF-A0A8J5M1P1-F1
#
_cell.length_a   1.000
_cell.length_b   1.000
_cell.length_c   1.000
_cell.angle_alpha   90.00
_cell.angle_beta   90.00
_cell.angle_gamma   90.00
#
_symmetry.space_group_name_H-M   'P 1'
#
loop_
_entity.id
_entity.type
_entity.pdbx_description
1 polymer ?
#
loop_
_entity_poly.entity_id
_entity_poly.type
_entity_poly.pdbx_seq_one_letter_code
_entity_poly.pdbx_strand_id
1 'polypeptide(L)'
;IVKLFCAIVGVAGAAFPVDIDAGQSVGDLKEKIKAKEDIKGRARDLQLFLAKTADGAWLDGAGVAAVTVDEDGNRHNFVKMDPLLWIKND
;
A
#
# COMPACT_ATOMS: atom_id res chain seq x y z
N ILE A 1 5.15 11.00 -13.69
CA ILE A 1 4.01 10.89 -12.76
C ILE A 1 3.14 9.67 -13.10
N VAL A 2 3.04 8.76 -12.14
CA VAL A 2 2.16 7.59 -12.07
C VAL A 2 1.14 7.86 -10.97
N LYS A 3 -0.10 7.40 -11.16
CA LYS A 3 -1.16 7.50 -10.15
C LYS A 3 -1.44 6.12 -9.58
N LEU A 4 -1.12 5.92 -8.31
CA LEU A 4 -1.44 4.71 -7.57
C LEU A 4 -2.71 4.91 -6.77
N PHE A 5 -3.53 3.87 -6.66
CA PHE A 5 -4.66 3.85 -5.73
C PHE A 5 -4.27 3.04 -4.51
N CYS A 6 -4.34 3.66 -3.34
CA CYS A 6 -3.98 3.08 -2.06
C CYS A 6 -5.24 2.95 -1.20
N ALA A 7 -5.24 2.00 -0.28
CA ALA A 7 -6.33 1.82 0.67
C ALA A 7 -5.76 1.39 2.03
N ILE A 8 -6.40 1.85 3.10
CA ILE A 8 -6.06 1.43 4.46
C ILE A 8 -6.85 0.17 4.75
N VAL A 9 -6.16 -0.87 5.17
CA VAL A 9 -6.80 -2.16 5.40
C VAL A 9 -7.48 -2.20 6.76
N GLY A 10 -8.60 -2.95 6.83
CA GLY A 10 -9.43 -3.02 8.02
C GLY A 10 -10.27 -1.75 8.23
N VAL A 11 -10.08 -0.74 7.38
CA VAL A 11 -10.89 0.47 7.35
C VAL A 11 -11.83 0.37 6.16
N ALA A 12 -13.13 0.34 6.42
CA ALA A 12 -14.13 0.44 5.38
C ALA A 12 -14.02 1.82 4.72
N GLY A 13 -13.65 1.87 3.45
CA GLY A 13 -13.41 3.13 2.75
C GLY A 13 -13.03 2.93 1.29
N ALA A 14 -13.12 4.00 0.51
CA ALA A 14 -12.67 4.02 -0.87
C ALA A 14 -11.14 4.11 -0.93
N ALA A 15 -10.56 3.55 -1.99
CA ALA A 15 -9.15 3.78 -2.29
C ALA A 15 -8.91 5.26 -2.59
N PHE A 16 -7.78 5.80 -2.14
CA PHE A 16 -7.35 7.17 -2.37
C PHE A 16 -6.19 7.22 -3.37
N PRO A 17 -6.17 8.20 -4.29
CA PRO A 17 -5.09 8.30 -5.27
C PRO A 17 -3.83 8.92 -4.65
N VAL A 18 -2.66 8.46 -5.04
CA VAL A 18 -1.35 9.04 -4.70
C VAL A 18 -0.56 9.22 -5.99
N ASP A 19 -0.15 10.46 -6.26
CA ASP A 19 0.68 10.78 -7.42
C ASP A 19 2.16 10.65 -7.06
N ILE A 20 2.90 9.86 -7.84
CA ILE A 20 4.30 9.54 -7.60
C ILE A 20 5.09 9.51 -8.91
N ASP A 21 6.35 9.94 -8.92
CA ASP A 21 7.16 9.81 -10.13
C ASP A 21 7.71 8.40 -10.28
N ALA A 22 7.82 7.92 -11.53
CA ALA A 22 8.23 6.53 -11.81
C ALA A 22 9.66 6.22 -11.33
N GLY A 23 10.50 7.24 -11.16
CA GLY A 23 11.85 7.10 -10.58
C GLY A 23 11.88 7.14 -9.05
N GLN A 24 10.75 7.31 -8.38
CA GLN A 24 10.68 7.34 -6.92
C GLN A 24 10.55 5.92 -6.33
N SER A 25 11.07 5.78 -5.12
CA SER A 25 11.10 4.53 -4.37
C SER A 25 9.78 4.26 -3.64
N VAL A 26 9.64 3.03 -3.14
CA VAL A 26 8.58 2.68 -2.18
C VAL A 26 8.73 3.50 -0.88
N GLY A 27 9.96 3.89 -0.49
CA GLY A 27 10.20 4.83 0.60
C GLY A 27 9.50 6.18 0.38
N ASP A 28 9.65 6.77 -0.80
CA ASP A 28 8.98 8.03 -1.17
C ASP A 28 7.46 7.87 -1.18
N LEU A 29 6.95 6.71 -1.63
CA LEU A 29 5.52 6.40 -1.57
C LEU A 29 4.99 6.41 -0.14
N LYS A 30 5.73 5.83 0.82
CA LYS A 30 5.35 5.84 2.23
C LYS A 30 5.24 7.25 2.79
N GLU A 31 6.16 8.14 2.41
CA GLU A 31 6.10 9.54 2.85
C GLU A 31 4.87 10.27 2.31
N LYS A 32 4.55 10.07 1.02
CA LYS A 32 3.36 10.66 0.39
C LYS A 32 2.07 10.14 1.01
N ILE A 33 1.95 8.83 1.24
CA ILE A 33 0.77 8.23 1.90
C ILE A 33 0.59 8.80 3.30
N LYS A 34 1.67 8.84 4.09
CA LYS A 34 1.62 9.38 5.45
C LYS A 34 1.12 10.82 5.47
N ALA A 35 1.66 11.66 4.58
CA ALA A 35 1.27 13.07 4.48
C ALA A 35 -0.19 13.24 4.05
N LYS A 36 -0.69 12.34 3.19
CA LYS A 36 -2.05 12.42 2.64
C LYS A 36 -3.13 12.00 3.64
N GLU A 37 -2.89 10.93 4.39
CA GLU A 37 -3.86 10.35 5.33
C GLU A 37 -3.57 10.70 6.80
N ASP A 38 -2.64 11.64 7.06
CA ASP A 38 -2.21 12.07 8.40
C ASP A 38 -1.89 10.91 9.37
N ILE A 39 -1.22 9.87 8.85
CA ILE A 39 -0.90 8.68 9.64
C ILE A 39 0.18 9.03 10.68
N LYS A 40 -0.10 8.74 11.95
CA LYS A 40 0.83 8.96 13.06
C LYS A 40 2.06 8.02 12.97
N GLY A 41 3.22 8.52 13.42
CA GLY A 41 4.48 7.75 13.44
C GLY A 41 5.45 8.11 12.32
N ARG A 42 6.48 7.27 12.09
CA ARG A 42 7.46 7.51 11.01
C ARG A 42 7.01 6.81 9.74
N ALA A 43 7.18 7.46 8.58
CA ALA A 43 6.80 6.89 7.29
C ALA A 43 7.50 5.54 7.04
N ARG A 44 8.75 5.38 7.49
CA ARG A 44 9.50 4.12 7.37
C ARG A 44 8.84 2.93 8.07
N ASP A 45 8.05 3.19 9.11
CA ASP A 45 7.36 2.17 9.91
C ASP A 45 6.06 1.70 9.21
N LEU A 46 5.58 2.40 8.17
CA LEU A 46 4.46 1.94 7.33
C LEU A 46 4.84 0.67 6.57
N GLN A 47 3.91 -0.28 6.51
CA GLN A 47 4.03 -1.47 5.67
C GLN A 47 3.11 -1.35 4.48
N LEU A 48 3.67 -1.44 3.27
CA LEU A 48 2.92 -1.40 2.02
C LEU A 48 2.94 -2.79 1.39
N PHE A 49 1.79 -3.15 0.82
CA PHE A 49 1.57 -4.43 0.17
C PHE A 49 0.89 -4.16 -1.17
N LEU A 50 1.20 -4.97 -2.18
CA LEU A 50 0.40 -4.98 -3.40
C LEU A 50 -1.01 -5.45 -3.07
N ALA A 51 -2.02 -4.78 -3.63
CA ALA A 51 -3.41 -5.24 -3.57
C ALA A 51 -3.64 -6.42 -4.52
N LYS A 52 -2.72 -7.38 -4.50
CA LYS A 52 -2.64 -8.53 -5.39
C LYS A 52 -2.43 -9.76 -4.52
N THR A 53 -3.21 -10.81 -4.76
CA THR A 53 -3.02 -12.09 -4.09
C THR A 53 -1.70 -12.73 -4.53
N ALA A 54 -1.24 -13.74 -3.78
CA ALA A 54 -0.09 -14.55 -4.17
C ALA A 54 -0.24 -15.15 -5.59
N ASP A 55 -1.47 -15.50 -5.99
CA ASP A 55 -1.80 -16.04 -7.32
C ASP A 55 -1.86 -14.96 -8.42
N GLY A 56 -1.68 -13.70 -8.05
CA GLY A 56 -1.59 -12.60 -8.99
C GLY A 56 -2.93 -11.93 -9.34
N ALA A 57 -4.01 -12.22 -8.62
CA ALA A 57 -5.29 -11.53 -8.83
C ALA A 57 -5.32 -10.20 -8.07
N TRP A 58 -5.72 -9.12 -8.75
CA TRP A 58 -5.94 -7.82 -8.10
C TRP A 58 -7.21 -7.84 -7.25
N LEU A 59 -7.16 -7.25 -6.07
CA LEU A 59 -8.32 -7.05 -5.21
C LEU A 59 -9.11 -5.82 -5.65
N ASP A 60 -10.44 -5.95 -5.60
CA ASP A 60 -11.35 -4.81 -5.63
C ASP A 60 -11.50 -4.19 -4.23
N GLY A 61 -12.28 -3.11 -4.12
CA GLY A 61 -12.49 -2.42 -2.85
C GLY A 61 -13.08 -3.32 -1.74
N ALA A 62 -13.96 -4.26 -2.11
CA ALA A 62 -14.54 -5.20 -1.16
C ALA A 62 -13.50 -6.21 -0.67
N GLY A 63 -12.68 -6.73 -1.59
CA GLY A 63 -11.55 -7.61 -1.29
C GLY A 63 -10.56 -6.95 -0.33
N VAL A 64 -10.21 -5.68 -0.54
CA VAL A 64 -9.31 -4.93 0.36
C VAL A 64 -9.92 -4.72 1.75
N ALA A 65 -11.21 -4.38 1.84
CA ALA A 65 -11.90 -4.16 3.11
C ALA A 65 -12.05 -5.46 3.93
N ALA A 66 -12.21 -6.60 3.27
CA ALA A 66 -12.29 -7.92 3.89
C ALA A 66 -10.94 -8.44 4.40
N VAL A 67 -9.84 -7.76 4.06
CA VAL A 67 -8.52 -8.21 4.52
C VAL A 67 -8.36 -7.97 6.02
N THR A 68 -8.14 -9.05 6.76
CA THR A 68 -7.78 -9.00 8.18
C THR A 68 -6.25 -8.95 8.32
N VAL A 69 -5.78 -8.17 9.29
CA VAL A 69 -4.37 -8.16 9.71
C VAL A 69 -4.28 -8.97 10.99
N ASP A 70 -3.25 -9.82 11.13
CA ASP A 70 -3.02 -10.50 12.41
C ASP A 70 -2.51 -9.51 13.48
N GLU A 71 -2.36 -9.98 14.71
CA GLU A 71 -1.92 -9.18 15.86
C GLU A 71 -0.52 -8.55 15.65
N ASP A 72 0.31 -9.14 14.79
CA ASP A 72 1.66 -8.68 14.46
C ASP A 72 1.70 -7.72 13.25
N GLY A 73 0.54 -7.44 12.63
CA GLY A 73 0.47 -6.60 11.44
C GLY A 73 0.83 -7.35 10.14
N ASN A 74 1.03 -8.67 10.19
CA ASN A 74 1.41 -9.48 9.06
C ASN A 74 0.19 -9.97 8.27
N ARG A 75 0.44 -10.23 6.98
CA ARG A 75 -0.49 -10.96 6.13
C ARG A 75 0.29 -11.91 5.24
N HIS A 76 -0.03 -13.19 5.34
CA HIS A 76 0.68 -14.24 4.61
C HIS A 76 0.41 -14.24 3.09
N ASN A 77 -0.67 -13.60 2.63
CA ASN A 77 -1.15 -13.76 1.25
C ASN A 77 -0.84 -12.57 0.32
N PHE A 78 -0.08 -11.59 0.78
CA PHE A 78 0.25 -10.39 0.00
C PHE A 78 1.76 -10.20 -0.16
N VAL A 79 2.13 -9.66 -1.32
CA VAL A 79 3.51 -9.29 -1.60
C VAL A 79 3.83 -7.97 -0.91
N LYS A 80 4.67 -8.04 0.13
CA LYS A 80 5.21 -6.85 0.82
C LYS A 80 6.16 -6.10 -0.11
N MET A 81 6.00 -4.80 -0.20
CA MET A 81 6.87 -3.94 -1.00
C MET A 81 8.18 -3.65 -0.25
N ASP A 82 9.31 -3.81 -0.93
CA ASP A 82 10.62 -3.42 -0.41
C ASP A 82 10.80 -1.89 -0.52
N PRO A 83 11.05 -1.18 0.60
CA PRO A 83 11.25 0.27 0.61
C PRO A 83 12.35 0.78 -0.33
N LEU A 84 13.38 -0.03 -0.61
CA LEU A 84 14.53 0.34 -1.42
C LEU A 84 14.29 0.10 -2.92
N LEU A 85 13.25 -0.64 -3.29
CA LEU A 85 12.91 -0.87 -4.69
C LEU A 85 12.08 0.30 -5.25
N TRP A 86 12.23 0.50 -6.56
CA TRP A 86 11.46 1.49 -7.30
C TRP A 86 10.02 1.03 -7.50
N ILE A 87 9.13 2.00 -7.65
CA ILE A 87 7.74 1.74 -8.03
C ILE A 87 7.73 1.25 -9.48
N LYS A 88 7.74 -0.08 -9.65
CA LYS A 88 7.42 -0.71 -10.93
C LYS A 88 5.92 -0.96 -10.97
N ASN A 89 5.24 -0.21 -11.81
CA ASN A 89 3.84 -0.45 -12.15
C ASN A 89 3.83 -1.26 -13.46
N ASP A 90 4.23 -2.54 -13.36
CA ASP A 90 4.09 -3.51 -14.46
C ASP A 90 2.61 -3.86 -14.69
#